data_AF-A0A537IXQ3-F1
#
_entry.id   AF-A0A537IXQ3-F1
#
_cell.length_a   1.000
_cell.length_b   1.000
_cell.length_c   1.000
_cell.angle_alpha   90.00
_cell.angle_beta   90.00
_cell.angle_gamma   90.00
#
_symmetry.space_group_name_H-M   'P 1'
#
loop_
_entity.id
_entity.type
_entity.pdbx_description
1 polymer ?
#
loop_
_entity_poly.entity_id
_entity_poly.type
_entity_poly.pdbx_seq_one_letter_code
_entity_poly.pdbx_strand_id
1 'polypeptide(L)' 'MTEHSGREALTLEQLQVLARTRGYEFSTDRLTAILPELHRLERLAQRLRMLPLDDQSPTMRFTPQ' A
#
# COMPACT_ATOMS: atom_id res chain seq x y z
N MET A 1 -0.97 -18.23 -16.06
CA MET A 1 -0.10 -18.22 -14.86
C MET A 1 0.34 -16.79 -14.64
N THR A 2 -0.44 -15.98 -13.93
CA THR A 2 -0.08 -14.60 -13.63
C THR A 2 0.79 -14.60 -12.39
N GLU A 3 2.09 -14.54 -12.64
CA GLU A 3 3.15 -14.25 -11.69
C GLU A 3 2.69 -13.04 -10.84
N HIS A 4 2.26 -13.32 -9.61
CA HIS A 4 2.04 -12.26 -8.63
C HIS A 4 3.42 -11.79 -8.21
N SER A 5 3.98 -10.89 -9.01
CA SER A 5 5.23 -10.18 -8.74
C SER A 5 5.22 -9.75 -7.28
N GLY A 6 6.09 -10.36 -6.48
CA GLY A 6 6.31 -10.00 -5.10
C GLY A 6 6.67 -8.52 -5.08
N ARG A 7 5.71 -7.68 -4.70
CA ARG A 7 5.96 -6.26 -4.54
C ARG A 7 7.00 -6.14 -3.43
N GLU A 8 8.19 -5.67 -3.79
CA GLU A 8 9.26 -5.39 -2.85
C GLU A 8 8.74 -4.40 -1.80
N ALA A 9 9.15 -4.62 -0.55
CA ALA A 9 8.74 -3.78 0.57
C ALA A 9 9.13 -2.32 0.30
N LEU A 10 8.21 -1.39 0.60
CA LEU A 10 8.39 0.02 0.31
C LEU A 10 9.70 0.58 0.90
N THR A 11 10.59 1.14 0.07
CA THR A 11 11.86 1.72 0.54
C THR A 11 11.69 3.15 1.03
N LEU A 12 12.65 3.65 1.82
CA LEU A 12 12.65 5.04 2.28
C LEU A 12 12.68 6.03 1.12
N GLU A 13 13.44 5.73 0.07
CA GLU A 13 13.52 6.54 -1.15
C GLU A 13 12.17 6.61 -1.86
N GLN A 14 11.50 5.47 -2.02
CA GLN A 14 10.16 5.42 -2.61
C GLN A 14 9.15 6.22 -1.78
N LEU A 15 9.26 6.17 -0.45
CA LEU A 15 8.40 6.94 0.45
C LEU A 15 8.65 8.46 0.34
N GLN A 16 9.91 8.87 0.22
CA GLN A 16 10.29 10.28 -0.02
C GLN A 16 9.74 10.79 -1.36
N VAL A 17 9.87 10.00 -2.43
CA VAL A 17 9.30 10.34 -3.74
C VAL A 17 7.79 10.49 -3.64
N LEU A 18 7.09 9.51 -3.04
CA LEU A 18 5.64 9.56 -2.87
C LEU A 18 5.17 10.77 -2.06
N ALA A 19 5.87 11.11 -0.97
CA ALA A 19 5.56 12.30 -0.18
C ALA A 19 5.66 13.58 -1.02
N ARG A 20 6.76 13.75 -1.77
CA ARG A 20 6.96 14.91 -2.65
C ARG A 20 5.91 14.98 -3.76
N THR A 21 5.59 13.86 -4.42
CA THR A 21 4.57 13.82 -5.48
C THR A 21 3.18 14.22 -4.96
N ARG A 22 2.91 14.01 -3.67
CA ARG A 22 1.66 14.40 -3.02
C ARG A 22 1.71 15.80 -2.37
N GLY A 23 2.82 16.52 -2.53
CA GLY A 23 3.00 17.85 -1.96
C GLY A 23 3.25 17.87 -0.44
N TYR A 24 3.67 16.74 0.14
CA TYR A 24 4.00 16.65 1.55
C TYR A 24 5.48 16.92 1.81
N GLU A 25 5.76 17.72 2.84
CA GLU A 25 7.10 17.97 3.35
C GLU A 25 7.30 17.23 4.69
N PHE A 26 7.81 16.01 4.61
CA PHE A 26 8.20 15.23 5.78
C PHE A 26 9.72 15.23 5.93
N SER A 27 10.21 15.29 7.17
CA SER A 27 11.61 15.04 7.46
C SER A 27 11.99 13.57 7.20
N THR A 28 13.24 13.34 6.82
CA THR A 28 13.78 11.98 6.66
C THR A 28 13.59 11.13 7.93
N ASP A 29 13.78 11.72 9.11
CA ASP A 29 13.61 11.04 10.39
C ASP A 29 12.17 10.56 10.60
N ARG A 30 11.18 11.41 10.26
CA ARG A 30 9.76 11.05 10.36
C ARG A 30 9.39 9.93 9.40
N LEU A 31 9.92 9.98 8.18
CA LEU A 31 9.71 8.93 7.18
C LEU A 31 10.38 7.61 7.57
N THR A 32 11.54 7.68 8.20
CA THR A 32 12.25 6.50 8.71
C THR A 32 11.49 5.89 9.89
N ALA A 33 10.97 6.71 10.80
CA ALA A 33 10.22 6.25 11.97
C ALA A 33 8.90 5.54 11.60
N ILE A 34 8.23 5.94 10.51
CA ILE A 34 6.96 5.32 10.08
C ILE A 34 7.14 4.10 9.18
N LEU A 35 8.33 3.90 8.61
CA LEU A 35 8.64 2.83 7.67
C LEU A 35 8.25 1.42 8.19
N PRO A 36 8.53 1.04 9.45
CA PRO A 36 8.14 -0.27 9.98
C PRO A 36 6.62 -0.49 10.02
N GLU A 37 5.84 0.54 10.37
CA GLU A 37 4.38 0.44 10.39
C GLU A 37 3.80 0.35 8.98
N LEU A 38 4.41 1.05 8.00
CA LEU A 38 4.03 0.90 6.59
C LEU A 38 4.27 -0.52 6.08
N HIS A 39 5.41 -1.13 6.43
CA HIS A 39 5.68 -2.53 6.09
C HIS A 39 4.68 -3.49 6.74
N ARG A 40 4.31 -3.24 8.00
CA ARG A 40 3.28 -4.04 8.69
C ARG A 40 1.93 -3.95 7.96
N LEU A 41 1.51 -2.75 7.57
CA LEU A 41 0.27 -2.53 6.81
C LEU A 41 0.33 -3.18 5.42
N GLU A 42 1.46 -3.10 4.74
CA GLU A 42 1.67 -3.76 3.44
C GLU A 42 1.54 -5.28 3.55
N ARG A 43 2.18 -5.89 4.56
CA ARG A 43 2.04 -7.33 4.84
C ARG A 43 0.60 -7.72 5.15
N LEU A 44 -0.12 -6.89 5.90
CA LEU A 44 -1.55 -7.12 6.15
C LEU A 44 -2.35 -7.06 4.84
N ALA A 45 -2.13 -6.04 4.02
CA ALA A 45 -2.80 -5.90 2.72
C ALA A 45 -2.49 -7.08 1.79
N GLN A 46 -1.24 -7.57 1.76
CA GLN A 46 -0.87 -8.76 1.00
C GLN A 46 -1.64 -10.00 1.48
N ARG A 47 -1.76 -10.21 2.80
CA ARG A 47 -2.56 -11.31 3.37
C ARG A 47 -4.03 -11.22 2.98
N LEU A 48 -4.60 -10.02 3.00
CA LEU A 48 -6.00 -9.80 2.61
C LEU A 48 -6.24 -10.12 1.13
N ARG A 49 -5.27 -9.83 0.24
CA ARG A 49 -5.37 -10.17 -1.19
C ARG A 49 -5.33 -11.67 -1.48
N MET A 50 -4.72 -12.46 -0.60
CA MET A 50 -4.67 -13.93 -0.74
C MET A 50 -5.95 -14.62 -0.24
N LEU A 51 -6.89 -13.88 0.35
CA LEU A 51 -8.17 -14.47 0.73
C LEU A 51 -8.93 -14.91 -0.54
N PRO A 52 -9.57 -16.10 -0.52
CA PRO A 52 -10.40 -16.53 -1.64
C PRO A 52 -11.59 -15.58 -1.74
N LEU A 53 -11.50 -14.64 -2.68
CA LEU A 53 -12.60 -13.79 -3.12
C LEU A 53 -13.30 -14.49 -4.28
N ASP A 54 -13.72 -15.74 -4.07
CA ASP A 54 -14.42 -16.51 -5.09
C ASP A 54 -15.71 -15.76 -5.47
N ASP A 55 -15.81 -15.34 -6.74
CA ASP A 55 -16.95 -14.72 -7.42
C ASP A 55 -17.64 -13.51 -6.76
N GLN A 56 -17.03 -12.91 -5.73
CA GLN A 56 -17.53 -11.63 -5.20
C GLN A 56 -17.09 -10.51 -6.12
N SER A 57 -17.99 -10.11 -7.03
CA SER A 57 -17.87 -8.84 -7.74
C SER A 57 -17.60 -7.75 -6.69
N PRO A 58 -16.59 -6.86 -6.88
CA PRO A 58 -16.32 -5.80 -5.94
C PRO A 58 -17.64 -5.05 -5.70
N THR A 59 -18.10 -5.02 -4.46
CA THR A 59 -19.35 -4.36 -4.10
C THR A 59 -19.09 -2.84 -4.12
N MET A 60 -18.89 -2.27 -5.31
CA MET A 60 -18.99 -0.83 -5.53
C MET A 60 -20.47 -0.52 -5.72
N ARG A 61 -21.19 -0.31 -4.61
CA ARG A 61 -22.46 0.40 -4.67
C ARG A 61 -22.14 1.88 -4.86
N PHE A 62 -22.12 2.33 -6.11
CA PHE A 62 -22.26 3.76 -6.37
C PHE A 62 -23.65 4.17 -5.91
N THR A 63 -23.73 4.93 -4.81
CA THR A 63 -24.90 5.73 -4.45
C THR A 63 -24.71 7.11 -5.10
N PRO A 64 -25.29 7.39 -6.28
CA PRO A 64 -25.32 8.74 -6.80
C PRO A 64 -26.16 9.63 -5.87
N GLN A 65 -25.63 10.81 -5.56
CA GLN A 65 -26.41 11.94 -5.05
C GLN A 65 -26.87 12.79 -6.23
#